data_AF-A0A6I3LKB9-F1
#
_entry.id   AF-A0A6I3LKB9-F1
#
_cell.length_a   1.000
_cell.length_b   1.000
_cell.length_c   1.000
_cell.angle_alpha   90.00
_cell.angle_beta   90.00
_cell.angle_gamma   90.00
#
_symmetry.space_group_name_H-M   'P 1'
#
loop_
_entity.id
_entity.type
_entity.pdbx_description
1 polymer ?
#
loop_
_entity_poly.entity_id
_entity_poly.type
_entity_poly.pdbx_seq_one_letter_code
_entity_poly.pdbx_strand_id
1 'polypeptide(L)' 'LTCHAVEEWLRKHYNIEVEMSDLYNILCIVTPGDTEKEADTLIHALGDLAKEFQDKAGKVEAQVMLPNIPLLAVTPRDAF' A
#
# COMPACT_ATOMS: atom_id res chain seq x y z
N LEU A 1 -9.23 2.00 -9.22
CA LEU A 1 -8.30 0.84 -9.20
C LEU A 1 -8.31 0.28 -7.77
N THR A 2 -8.39 -1.03 -7.56
CA THR A 2 -8.26 -1.61 -6.20
C THR A 2 -6.78 -1.75 -5.83
N CYS A 3 -6.44 -1.73 -4.55
CA CYS A 3 -5.04 -1.84 -4.11
C CYS A 3 -4.39 -3.19 -4.46
N HIS A 4 -5.15 -4.29 -4.48
CA HIS A 4 -4.67 -5.57 -5.01
C HIS A 4 -4.29 -5.48 -6.50
N ALA A 5 -5.06 -4.74 -7.31
CA ALA A 5 -4.71 -4.53 -8.72
C ALA A 5 -3.47 -3.63 -8.89
N VAL A 6 -3.26 -2.67 -7.96
CA VAL A 6 -2.03 -1.86 -7.92
C VAL A 6 -0.81 -2.74 -7.67
N GLU A 7 -0.86 -3.63 -6.68
CA GLU A 7 0.20 -4.60 -6.40
C GLU A 7 0.53 -5.44 -7.63
N GLU A 8 -0.48 -6.05 -8.27
CA GLU A 8 -0.25 -6.84 -9.48
C GLU A 8 0.40 -6.03 -10.61
N TRP A 9 -0.03 -4.77 -10.77
CA TRP A 9 0.49 -3.89 -11.80
C TRP A 9 1.95 -3.54 -11.55
N LEU A 10 2.31 -3.17 -10.31
CA LEU A 10 3.68 -2.83 -9.91
C LEU A 10 4.63 -4.01 -10.12
N ARG A 11 4.19 -5.22 -9.76
CA ARG A 11 4.96 -6.45 -9.96
C ARG A 11 5.18 -6.77 -11.44
N LYS A 12 4.13 -6.66 -12.27
CA LYS A 12 4.21 -7.00 -13.70
C LYS A 12 5.04 -6.00 -14.51
N HIS A 13 4.98 -4.71 -14.19
CA HIS A 13 5.61 -3.66 -15.00
C HIS A 13 6.98 -3.22 -14.50
N TYR A 14 7.20 -3.23 -13.17
CA TYR A 14 8.43 -2.70 -12.55
C TYR A 14 9.14 -3.73 -11.66
N ASN A 15 8.62 -4.95 -11.55
CA ASN A 15 9.16 -5.99 -10.67
C ASN A 15 9.27 -5.54 -9.20
N ILE A 16 8.30 -4.72 -8.75
CA ILE A 16 8.18 -4.25 -7.38
C ILE A 16 7.19 -5.15 -6.65
N GLU A 17 7.65 -5.79 -5.57
CA GLU A 17 6.79 -6.54 -4.65
C GLU A 17 6.23 -5.59 -3.59
N VAL A 18 4.92 -5.61 -3.39
CA VAL A 18 4.25 -4.87 -2.30
C VAL A 18 4.11 -5.83 -1.12
N GLU A 19 4.51 -5.40 0.08
CA GLU A 19 4.50 -6.26 1.27
C GLU A 19 3.06 -6.57 1.72
N MET A 20 2.18 -5.57 1.65
CA MET A 20 0.76 -5.71 1.97
C MET A 20 -0.11 -4.81 1.10
N SER A 21 -1.25 -5.33 0.65
CA SER A 21 -2.33 -4.55 0.07
C SER A 21 -3.62 -4.81 0.84
N ASP A 22 -4.31 -3.74 1.26
CA ASP A 22 -5.63 -3.84 1.89
C ASP A 22 -6.71 -3.21 0.99
N LEU A 23 -7.89 -2.87 1.53
CA LEU A 23 -8.95 -2.26 0.73
C LEU A 23 -8.65 -0.81 0.31
N TYR A 24 -7.75 -0.14 1.01
CA TYR A 24 -7.54 1.31 0.96
C TYR A 24 -6.09 1.72 0.65
N ASN A 25 -5.09 0.93 1.05
CA ASN A 25 -3.69 1.25 0.83
C ASN A 25 -2.86 0.04 0.35
N ILE A 26 -1.66 0.39 -0.11
CA ILE A 26 -0.54 -0.53 -0.29
C ILE A 26 0.59 -0.11 0.66
N LEU A 27 1.38 -1.08 1.11
CA LEU A 27 2.56 -0.86 1.93
C LEU A 27 3.81 -1.37 1.22
N CYS A 28 4.75 -0.47 0.98
CA CYS A 28 6.11 -0.79 0.56
C CYS A 28 7.07 -0.51 1.71
N ILE A 29 8.05 -1.38 1.93
CA ILE A 29 9.09 -1.21 2.95
C ILE A 29 10.39 -0.86 2.24
N VAL A 30 11.03 0.22 2.68
CA VAL A 30 12.39 0.58 2.26
C VAL A 30 13.34 0.26 3.42
N THR A 31 14.42 -0.44 3.10
CA THR A 31 15.40 -0.97 4.05
C THR A 31 16.78 -0.37 3.80
N PRO A 32 17.74 -0.52 4.73
CA PRO A 32 19.13 -0.13 4.48
C PRO A 32 19.82 -0.87 3.33
N GLY A 33 19.22 -1.94 2.80
CA GLY A 33 19.72 -2.67 1.63
C GLY A 33 19.32 -2.02 0.30
N ASP A 34 18.38 -1.09 0.31
CA ASP A 34 17.90 -0.39 -0.87
C ASP A 34 18.78 0.83 -1.18
N THR A 35 18.93 1.13 -2.46
CA THR A 35 19.68 2.29 -2.95
C THR A 35 18.73 3.33 -3.54
N GLU A 36 19.29 4.49 -3.90
CA GLU A 36 18.55 5.55 -4.60
C GLU A 36 17.87 5.04 -5.88
N LYS A 37 18.47 4.04 -6.55
CA LYS A 37 17.90 3.42 -7.75
C LYS A 37 16.55 2.75 -7.48
N GLU A 38 16.42 2.02 -6.38
CA GLU A 38 15.16 1.36 -6.02
C GLU A 38 14.08 2.40 -5.68
N ALA A 39 14.46 3.48 -4.98
CA ALA A 39 13.57 4.59 -4.68
C ALA A 39 13.09 5.29 -5.96
N ASP A 40 14.00 5.59 -6.89
CA ASP A 40 13.67 6.18 -8.18
C ASP A 40 12.75 5.27 -8.99
N THR A 41 13.00 3.96 -8.98
CA THR A 41 12.16 2.99 -9.68
C THR A 41 10.74 3.00 -9.13
N LEU A 42 10.59 3.04 -7.79
CA LEU A 42 9.28 3.14 -7.15
C LEU A 42 8.56 4.46 -7.50
N ILE A 43 9.27 5.58 -7.49
CA ILE A 43 8.69 6.90 -7.84
C ILE A 43 8.21 6.90 -9.29
N HIS A 44 9.01 6.41 -10.23
CA HIS A 44 8.61 6.32 -11.64
C HIS A 44 7.41 5.39 -11.83
N ALA A 45 7.42 4.22 -11.18
CA ALA A 45 6.31 3.26 -11.26
C ALA A 45 4.99 3.86 -10.79
N LEU A 46 4.99 4.55 -9.64
CA LEU A 46 3.80 5.22 -9.12
C LEU A 46 3.35 6.38 -10.02
N GLY A 47 4.30 7.12 -10.60
CA GLY A 47 4.01 8.20 -11.55
C GLY A 47 3.34 7.70 -12.82
N ASP A 48 3.81 6.59 -13.38
CA ASP A 48 3.24 6.00 -14.59
C ASP A 48 1.89 5.32 -14.32
N LEU A 49 1.75 4.64 -13.16
CA LEU A 49 0.46 4.16 -12.67
C LEU A 49 -0.56 5.30 -12.57
N ALA A 50 -0.18 6.43 -11.97
CA ALA A 50 -1.07 7.57 -11.84
C ALA A 50 -1.52 8.12 -13.19
N LYS A 51 -0.61 8.23 -14.18
CA LYS A 51 -0.94 8.68 -15.54
C LYS A 51 -1.87 7.70 -16.26
N GLU A 52 -1.59 6.40 -16.18
CA GLU A 52 -2.37 5.36 -16.88
C GLU A 52 -3.81 5.29 -16.37
N PHE A 53 -4.02 5.48 -15.07
CA PHE A 53 -5.33 5.39 -14.44
C PHE A 53 -5.97 6.76 -14.15
N GLN A 54 -5.39 7.86 -14.66
CA GLN A 54 -5.85 9.23 -14.41
C GLN A 54 -7.32 9.44 -14.80
N ASP A 55 -7.76 8.87 -15.93
CA ASP A 55 -9.14 9.01 -16.43
C ASP A 55 -10.15 8.15 -15.66
N LYS A 56 -9.67 7.19 -14.86
CA LYS A 56 -10.49 6.32 -13.99
C LYS A 56 -10.49 6.81 -12.54
N ALA A 57 -9.72 7.85 -12.22
CA ALA A 57 -9.69 8.50 -10.92
C ALA A 57 -10.89 9.45 -10.77
N GLY A 58 -12.10 8.90 -10.77
CA GLY A 58 -13.22 9.59 -10.13
C GLY A 58 -12.84 9.87 -8.67
N LYS A 59 -13.22 11.03 -8.12
CA LYS A 59 -12.99 11.38 -6.71
C LYS A 59 -13.71 10.37 -5.81
N VAL A 60 -13.07 9.24 -5.54
CA VAL A 60 -13.48 8.30 -4.51
C VAL A 60 -12.75 8.76 -3.26
N GLU A 61 -13.44 9.52 -2.41
CA GLU A 61 -12.99 9.69 -1.04
C GLU A 61 -13.05 8.30 -0.39
N ALA A 62 -11.87 7.73 -0.11
CA ALA A 62 -11.78 6.52 0.68
C ALA A 62 -12.32 6.83 2.08
N GLN A 63 -13.57 6.47 2.35
CA GLN A 63 -14.10 6.45 3.71
C GLN A 63 -13.41 5.29 4.44
N VAL A 64 -12.27 5.61 5.07
CA VAL A 64 -11.55 4.66 5.93
C VAL A 64 -12.39 4.47 7.19
N MET A 65 -13.06 3.32 7.29
CA MET A 65 -13.69 2.92 8.54
C MET A 65 -12.61 2.37 9.46
N LEU A 66 -12.06 3.24 10.32
CA LEU A 66 -11.21 2.78 11.41
C LEU A 66 -12.10 2.12 12.47
N PRO A 67 -11.86 0.84 12.82
CA PRO A 67 -12.57 0.23 13.94
C PRO A 67 -12.21 0.98 15.24
N ASN A 68 -13.14 1.01 16.19
CA ASN A 68 -12.85 1.55 17.51
C ASN A 68 -11.66 0.78 18.12
N ILE A 69 -10.70 1.53 18.67
CA ILE A 69 -9.58 0.93 19.41
C ILE A 69 -10.18 0.07 20.52
N PRO A 70 -9.91 -1.25 20.53
CA PRO A 70 -10.43 -2.11 21.58
C PRO A 70 -9.88 -1.61 22.91
N LEU A 71 -10.76 -1.47 23.90
CA LEU A 71 -10.32 -1.25 25.27
C LEU A 71 -9.42 -2.42 25.66
N LEU A 72 -8.27 -2.09 26.23
CA LEU A 72 -7.28 -3.06 26.71
C LEU A 72 -7.93 -3.82 27.89
N ALA A 73 -8.68 -4.87 27.57
CA ALA A 73 -9.61 -5.50 28.50
C ALA A 73 -8.91 -6.53 29.41
N VAL A 74 -7.71 -6.96 29.05
CA VAL A 74 -7.03 -8.08 29.68
C VAL A 74 -5.54 -7.75 29.78
N THR A 75 -4.98 -7.83 30.98
CA THR A 75 -3.53 -7.71 31.12
C THR A 75 -2.89 -8.98 30.54
N PRO A 76 -1.65 -8.93 30.01
CA PRO A 76 -0.99 -10.12 29.48
C PRO A 76 -0.98 -11.29 30.47
N ARG A 77 -0.98 -11.00 31.79
CA ARG A 77 -1.08 -12.02 32.86
C ARG A 77 -2.39 -12.81 32.84
N ASP A 78 -3.50 -12.17 32.47
CA ASP A 78 -4.84 -12.77 32.49
C ASP A 78 -5.18 -13.45 31.15
N ALA A 79 -4.33 -13.32 30.13
CA ALA A 79 -4.51 -13.88 28.79
C ALA A 79 -3.74 -15.18 28.52
N PHE A 80 -2.94 -15.67 29.50
CA PHE A 80 -2.19 -16.93 29.44
C PHE A 80 -2.74 -17.99 30.40
#